data_AF-A0A7S1MCC1-F1
#
_entry.id   AF-A0A7S1MCC1-F1
#
_cell.length_a   1.000
_cell.length_b   1.000
_cell.length_c   1.000
_cell.angle_alpha   90.00
_cell.angle_beta   90.00
_cell.angle_gamma   90.00
#
_symmetry.space_group_name_H-M   'P 1'
#
loop_
_entity.id
_entity.type
_entity.pdbx_description
1 polymer ?
#
loop_
_entity_poly.entity_id
_entity_poly.type
_entity_poly.pdbx_seq_one_letter_code
_entity_poly.pdbx_strand_id
1 'polypeptide(L)'
;MAPKAMKSKVVVSRSAGSAFQKALRKRRAAGAAATLRKRPAASSVVKGSAGDGGSKKQRTEAAQGSAEGKAIDVTVLLASGSQLAVLPARPAWTGAEVKAALSERLEAGARVEGLLSGLEAFEDHQTVGEVGLGGSLELQAVLGRAKPALHLVEPCSAKDLSRRHGGWCYGAFSDDDGEEEFDCFCLRTVTHKGMDTAPPATSEVVRELREALARDLQDNKCRRYDIVVISNAGPDTLEACCRGLAISPEDRRMSEEGEELRHRAEEGKGCQIWKETKVSRVDVSGSKEINWFEPLAASRKVMGRLLTEHFRFHFCSYDRAPKPTLLGGVAKDGSIVGIVTGDTPY
;
A
#
# COMPACT_ATOMS: atom_id res chain seq x y z
N MET A 1 35.86 16.56 -35.21
CA MET A 1 36.24 16.31 -33.80
C MET A 1 35.07 15.61 -33.12
N ALA A 2 35.22 14.32 -32.82
CA ALA A 2 34.18 13.51 -32.18
C ALA A 2 34.35 13.50 -30.64
N PRO A 3 33.27 13.55 -29.83
CA PRO A 3 33.40 13.51 -28.38
C PRO A 3 33.57 12.07 -27.87
N LYS A 4 34.48 11.90 -26.90
CA LYS A 4 34.77 10.66 -26.19
C LYS A 4 33.63 10.32 -25.21
N ALA A 5 33.07 9.12 -25.33
CA ALA A 5 32.11 8.56 -24.39
C ALA A 5 32.80 8.13 -23.08
N MET A 6 32.35 8.69 -21.95
CA MET A 6 32.70 8.24 -20.60
C MET A 6 31.76 7.09 -20.18
N LYS A 7 32.34 5.92 -19.89
CA LYS A 7 31.61 4.77 -19.31
C LYS A 7 31.63 4.88 -17.79
N SER A 8 30.48 5.15 -17.17
CA SER A 8 30.31 4.98 -15.72
C SER A 8 29.74 3.59 -15.44
N LYS A 9 30.40 2.82 -14.58
CA LYS A 9 29.91 1.53 -14.09
C LYS A 9 29.03 1.81 -12.87
N VAL A 10 27.73 1.62 -13.02
CA VAL A 10 26.78 1.62 -11.89
C VAL A 10 26.55 0.18 -11.45
N VAL A 11 26.84 -0.10 -10.17
CA VAL A 11 26.58 -1.39 -9.54
C VAL A 11 25.10 -1.45 -9.14
N VAL A 12 24.35 -2.32 -9.81
CA VAL A 12 22.92 -2.53 -9.56
C VAL A 12 22.74 -3.45 -8.36
N SER A 13 22.17 -2.93 -7.27
CA SER A 13 21.73 -3.72 -6.12
C SER A 13 20.34 -4.33 -6.39
N ARG A 14 20.24 -5.66 -6.39
CA ARG A 14 18.99 -6.42 -6.57
C ARG A 14 18.06 -6.33 -5.34
N SER A 15 16.77 -6.15 -5.63
CA SER A 15 15.66 -5.86 -4.71
C SER A 15 15.17 -7.05 -3.86
N ALA A 16 15.09 -6.79 -2.55
CA ALA A 16 13.89 -6.74 -1.72
C ALA A 16 12.97 -7.96 -1.48
N GLY A 17 13.21 -9.14 -2.06
CA GLY A 17 12.52 -10.39 -1.63
C GLY A 17 13.13 -11.07 -0.40
N SER A 18 14.18 -10.47 0.18
CA SER A 18 15.14 -11.21 1.02
C SER A 18 15.39 -10.58 2.39
N ALA A 19 14.90 -9.36 2.67
CA ALA A 19 15.26 -8.64 3.89
C ALA A 19 14.73 -9.34 5.17
N PHE A 20 13.49 -9.83 5.15
CA PHE A 20 12.87 -10.53 6.27
C PHE A 20 13.52 -11.90 6.54
N GLN A 21 13.68 -12.73 5.50
CA GLN A 21 14.39 -14.02 5.63
C GLN A 21 15.88 -13.84 5.98
N LYS A 22 16.55 -12.78 5.50
CA LYS A 22 17.92 -12.45 5.91
C LYS A 22 18.00 -11.97 7.36
N ALA A 23 17.03 -11.20 7.84
CA ALA A 23 16.96 -10.77 9.24
C ALA A 23 16.77 -11.97 10.18
N LEU A 24 15.86 -12.89 9.84
CA LEU A 24 15.66 -14.17 10.56
C LEU A 24 16.92 -15.05 10.55
N ARG A 25 17.59 -15.19 9.40
CA ARG A 25 18.86 -15.96 9.29
C ARG A 25 20.01 -15.31 10.07
N LYS A 26 20.11 -13.98 10.08
CA LYS A 26 21.16 -13.25 10.82
C LYS A 26 20.98 -13.38 12.35
N ARG A 27 19.74 -13.45 12.85
CA ARG A 27 19.45 -13.72 14.27
C ARG A 27 19.73 -15.16 14.68
N ARG A 28 19.40 -16.15 13.83
CA ARG A 28 19.74 -17.56 14.08
C ARG A 28 21.25 -17.80 14.21
N ALA A 29 22.07 -17.10 13.42
CA ALA A 29 23.53 -17.19 13.51
C ALA A 29 24.10 -16.60 14.82
N ALA A 30 23.48 -15.56 15.38
CA ALA A 30 23.92 -14.95 16.63
C ALA A 30 23.51 -15.77 17.88
N GLY A 31 22.36 -16.47 17.84
CA GLY A 31 21.88 -17.30 18.95
C GLY A 31 22.61 -18.64 19.10
N ALA A 32 23.20 -19.17 18.02
CA ALA A 32 23.92 -20.45 18.04
C ALA A 32 25.28 -20.39 18.77
N ALA A 33 25.83 -19.20 19.01
CA ALA A 33 27.14 -19.03 19.67
C ALA A 33 27.07 -19.03 21.22
N ALA A 34 25.88 -19.01 21.83
CA ALA A 34 25.73 -18.70 23.25
C ALA A 34 25.33 -19.88 24.16
N THR A 35 25.22 -21.12 23.67
CA THR A 35 24.78 -22.23 24.53
C THR A 35 25.43 -23.56 24.17
N LEU A 36 26.64 -23.78 24.69
CA LEU A 36 27.25 -25.10 24.79
C LEU A 36 27.73 -25.31 26.23
N ARG A 37 26.77 -25.60 27.12
CA ARG A 37 27.05 -26.20 28.43
C ARG A 37 26.41 -27.59 28.50
N LYS A 38 27.29 -28.57 28.67
CA LYS A 38 27.10 -30.02 28.76
C LYS A 38 25.91 -30.44 29.64
N ARG A 39 25.12 -31.41 29.19
CA ARG A 39 24.37 -32.35 30.05
C ARG A 39 24.80 -33.78 29.74
N PRO A 40 24.91 -34.66 30.77
CA PRO A 40 25.33 -36.03 30.60
C PRO A 40 24.17 -36.95 30.21
N ALA A 41 24.56 -38.07 29.60
CA ALA A 41 23.72 -39.17 29.15
C ALA A 41 23.17 -40.02 30.31
N ALA A 42 21.95 -40.52 30.15
CA ALA A 42 21.47 -41.71 30.83
C ALA A 42 20.51 -42.48 29.91
N SER A 43 20.79 -43.78 29.78
CA SER A 43 20.05 -44.77 29.02
C SER A 43 18.84 -45.29 29.78
N SER A 44 17.81 -45.76 29.08
CA SER A 44 17.25 -47.09 29.37
C SER A 44 16.24 -47.52 28.31
N VAL A 45 16.50 -48.73 27.82
CA VAL A 45 15.67 -49.64 27.04
C VAL A 45 14.45 -50.08 27.84
N VAL A 46 13.24 -50.10 27.25
CA VAL A 46 12.20 -51.09 27.57
C VAL A 46 11.42 -51.44 26.29
N LYS A 47 11.14 -52.74 26.17
CA LYS A 47 10.57 -53.53 25.08
C LYS A 47 9.21 -54.07 25.53
N GLY A 48 8.28 -54.28 24.58
CA GLY A 48 7.00 -55.00 24.77
C GLY A 48 5.79 -54.08 24.77
N SER A 49 4.59 -54.43 24.30
CA SER A 49 4.03 -55.70 23.81
C SER A 49 2.80 -55.37 22.98
N ALA A 50 2.51 -56.20 21.98
CA ALA A 50 1.23 -56.22 21.29
C ALA A 50 0.10 -56.60 22.26
N GLY A 51 -1.07 -56.01 22.07
CA GLY A 51 -2.30 -56.24 22.82
C GLY A 51 -3.50 -55.82 22.01
N ASP A 52 -4.14 -56.83 21.42
CA ASP A 52 -5.38 -56.84 20.66
C ASP A 52 -6.61 -56.62 21.58
N GLY A 53 -7.71 -56.12 21.00
CA GLY A 53 -9.06 -56.31 21.53
C GLY A 53 -9.84 -55.07 21.97
N GLY A 54 -11.02 -54.88 21.36
CA GLY A 54 -12.21 -54.53 22.14
C GLY A 54 -12.97 -53.27 21.74
N SER A 55 -13.85 -53.41 20.75
CA SER A 55 -14.98 -52.51 20.44
C SER A 55 -15.79 -52.10 21.68
N LYS A 56 -15.98 -50.80 21.91
CA LYS A 56 -17.18 -50.27 22.60
C LYS A 56 -17.59 -48.92 22.00
N LYS A 57 -18.75 -48.96 21.36
CA LYS A 57 -19.49 -47.85 20.76
C LYS A 57 -20.11 -47.02 21.89
N GLN A 58 -19.39 -46.02 22.38
CA GLN A 58 -19.94 -45.02 23.30
C GLN A 58 -20.52 -43.87 22.49
N ARG A 59 -21.84 -43.74 22.59
CA ARG A 59 -22.67 -42.66 22.07
C ARG A 59 -22.37 -41.42 22.91
N THR A 60 -21.56 -40.51 22.36
CA THR A 60 -21.29 -39.19 22.96
C THR A 60 -22.50 -38.29 22.75
N GLU A 61 -23.26 -38.09 23.82
CA GLU A 61 -24.12 -36.92 23.96
C GLU A 61 -23.24 -35.67 23.90
N ALA A 62 -23.51 -34.83 22.90
CA ALA A 62 -22.87 -33.55 22.72
C ALA A 62 -23.34 -32.60 23.84
N ALA A 63 -22.71 -32.71 25.00
CA ALA A 63 -22.69 -31.64 25.98
C ALA A 63 -21.96 -30.46 25.33
N GLN A 64 -22.74 -29.48 24.84
CA GLN A 64 -22.28 -28.12 24.59
C GLN A 64 -21.91 -27.50 25.95
N GLY A 65 -20.82 -28.01 26.55
CA GLY A 65 -20.10 -27.29 27.58
C GLY A 65 -19.50 -26.07 26.92
N SER A 66 -20.12 -24.92 27.15
CA SER A 66 -19.60 -23.61 26.77
C SER A 66 -18.19 -23.49 27.35
N ALA A 67 -17.18 -23.82 26.54
CA ALA A 67 -15.79 -23.55 26.86
C ALA A 67 -15.59 -22.04 26.72
N GLU A 68 -16.16 -21.28 27.66
CA GLU A 68 -15.77 -19.90 27.91
C GLU A 68 -14.33 -19.92 28.43
N GLY A 69 -13.39 -20.10 27.50
CA GLY A 69 -11.98 -19.95 27.77
C GLY A 69 -11.76 -18.55 28.34
N LYS A 70 -11.22 -18.49 29.56
CA LYS A 70 -10.84 -17.23 30.22
C LYS A 70 -10.01 -16.39 29.24
N ALA A 71 -10.35 -15.10 29.13
CA ALA A 71 -9.61 -14.17 28.27
C ALA A 71 -8.12 -14.17 28.65
N ILE A 72 -7.26 -14.14 27.63
CA ILE A 72 -5.81 -14.07 27.72
C ILE A 72 -5.40 -12.64 27.38
N ASP A 73 -4.58 -12.03 28.23
CA ASP A 73 -4.00 -10.72 27.92
C ASP A 73 -2.85 -10.89 26.93
N VAL A 74 -3.01 -10.31 25.75
CA VAL A 74 -2.00 -10.29 24.69
C VAL A 74 -1.32 -8.92 24.70
N THR A 75 -0.07 -8.90 25.16
CA THR A 75 0.79 -7.70 25.14
C THR A 75 1.52 -7.65 23.82
N VAL A 76 1.31 -6.60 23.04
CA VAL A 76 1.95 -6.42 21.73
C VAL A 76 3.00 -5.32 21.83
N LEU A 77 4.25 -5.66 21.53
CA LEU A 77 5.40 -4.79 21.56
C LEU A 77 5.89 -4.46 20.15
N LEU A 78 6.51 -3.31 19.97
CA LEU A 78 7.27 -2.97 18.76
C LEU A 78 8.66 -3.61 18.81
N ALA A 79 9.36 -3.63 17.67
CA ALA A 79 10.75 -4.09 17.60
C ALA A 79 11.70 -3.28 18.50
N SER A 80 11.32 -2.05 18.89
CA SER A 80 12.04 -1.23 19.87
C SER A 80 11.89 -1.71 21.32
N GLY A 81 10.95 -2.64 21.59
CA GLY A 81 10.52 -3.03 22.93
C GLY A 81 9.43 -2.13 23.52
N SER A 82 9.06 -1.03 22.85
CA SER A 82 7.95 -0.17 23.28
C SER A 82 6.62 -0.90 23.15
N GLN A 83 5.73 -0.75 24.14
CA GLN A 83 4.41 -1.35 24.10
C GLN A 83 3.51 -0.63 23.10
N LEU A 84 2.95 -1.39 22.15
CA LEU A 84 2.00 -0.91 21.16
C LEU A 84 0.57 -0.96 21.70
N ALA A 85 0.16 -2.11 22.25
CA ALA A 85 -1.18 -2.32 22.80
C ALA A 85 -1.22 -3.51 23.76
N VAL A 86 -2.22 -3.54 24.64
CA VAL A 86 -2.66 -4.75 25.36
C VAL A 86 -4.07 -5.05 24.91
N LEU A 87 -4.30 -6.29 24.48
CA LEU A 87 -5.56 -6.78 23.94
C LEU A 87 -6.09 -7.95 24.78
N PRO A 88 -7.34 -7.90 25.27
CA PRO A 88 -7.98 -9.06 25.85
C PRO A 88 -8.45 -9.99 24.71
N ALA A 89 -7.72 -11.07 24.48
CA ALA A 89 -8.01 -12.02 23.40
C ALA A 89 -8.64 -13.30 23.95
N ARG A 90 -9.54 -13.91 23.16
CA ARG A 90 -10.01 -15.27 23.47
C ARG A 90 -8.94 -16.27 23.03
N PRO A 91 -8.79 -17.44 23.69
CA PRO A 91 -7.84 -18.46 23.24
C PRO A 91 -8.07 -18.92 21.79
N ALA A 92 -9.31 -18.85 21.30
CA ALA A 92 -9.68 -19.18 19.93
C ALA A 92 -9.34 -18.07 18.90
N TRP A 93 -8.94 -16.87 19.34
CA TRP A 93 -8.54 -15.82 18.42
C TRP A 93 -7.35 -16.26 17.60
N THR A 94 -7.43 -16.04 16.30
CA THR A 94 -6.41 -16.32 15.32
C THR A 94 -5.44 -15.15 15.18
N GLY A 95 -4.26 -15.38 14.61
CA GLY A 95 -3.32 -14.32 14.25
C GLY A 95 -3.97 -13.21 13.40
N ALA A 96 -4.87 -13.57 12.49
CA ALA A 96 -5.62 -12.61 11.69
C ALA A 96 -6.53 -11.69 12.54
N GLU A 97 -7.26 -12.26 13.51
CA GLU A 97 -8.13 -11.49 14.41
C GLU A 97 -7.32 -10.56 15.33
N VAL A 98 -6.17 -11.02 15.82
CA VAL A 98 -5.25 -10.16 16.60
C VAL A 98 -4.73 -9.00 15.74
N LYS A 99 -4.33 -9.25 14.48
CA LYS A 99 -3.90 -8.20 13.55
C LYS A 99 -5.02 -7.20 13.25
N ALA A 100 -6.24 -7.67 13.08
CA ALA A 100 -7.40 -6.80 12.87
C ALA A 100 -7.65 -5.88 14.08
N ALA A 101 -7.67 -6.44 15.29
CA ALA A 101 -7.83 -5.67 16.53
C ALA A 101 -6.68 -4.66 16.77
N LEU A 102 -5.45 -4.99 16.36
CA LEU A 102 -4.33 -4.05 16.41
C LEU A 102 -4.47 -2.91 15.40
N SER A 103 -4.97 -3.20 14.21
CA SER A 103 -5.06 -2.23 13.12
C SER A 103 -5.97 -1.04 13.47
N GLU A 104 -6.98 -1.26 14.33
CA GLU A 104 -7.84 -0.20 14.86
C GLU A 104 -7.12 0.78 15.81
N ARG A 105 -5.95 0.39 16.34
CA ARG A 105 -5.15 1.18 17.28
C ARG A 105 -3.88 1.78 16.67
N LEU A 106 -3.57 1.45 15.42
CA LEU A 106 -2.39 1.96 14.73
C LEU A 106 -2.61 3.40 14.26
N GLU A 107 -1.51 4.17 14.24
CA GLU A 107 -1.50 5.47 13.58
C GLU A 107 -1.80 5.33 12.08
N ALA A 108 -2.40 6.36 11.50
CA ALA A 108 -2.72 6.39 10.07
C ALA A 108 -1.45 6.12 9.22
N GLY A 109 -1.57 5.21 8.24
CA GLY A 109 -0.46 4.81 7.37
C GLY A 109 0.43 3.67 7.90
N ALA A 110 0.23 3.20 9.14
CA ALA A 110 0.88 2.00 9.65
C ALA A 110 -0.01 0.76 9.42
N ARG A 111 0.61 -0.40 9.19
CA ARG A 111 -0.07 -1.69 9.19
C ARG A 111 0.75 -2.74 9.91
N VAL A 112 0.10 -3.74 10.52
CA VAL A 112 0.80 -4.92 11.01
C VAL A 112 1.12 -5.83 9.81
N GLU A 113 2.40 -5.98 9.47
CA GLU A 113 2.83 -6.95 8.45
C GLU A 113 2.96 -8.36 9.02
N GLY A 114 3.40 -8.45 10.28
CA GLY A 114 3.59 -9.73 10.95
C GLY A 114 3.51 -9.60 12.46
N LEU A 115 3.24 -10.72 13.10
CA LEU A 115 3.32 -10.89 14.55
C LEU A 115 4.35 -11.97 14.82
N LEU A 116 5.16 -11.80 15.86
CA LEU A 116 6.15 -12.78 16.29
C LEU A 116 5.91 -13.17 17.74
N SER A 117 5.94 -14.46 18.06
CA SER A 117 6.03 -14.96 19.43
C SER A 117 7.47 -15.38 19.68
N GLY A 118 8.22 -14.54 20.42
CA GLY A 118 9.66 -14.69 20.57
C GLY A 118 10.40 -14.56 19.22
N LEU A 119 10.81 -15.70 18.64
CA LEU A 119 11.52 -15.75 17.35
C LEU A 119 10.69 -16.40 16.23
N GLU A 120 9.50 -16.90 16.54
CA GLU A 120 8.65 -17.61 15.60
C GLU A 120 7.54 -16.70 15.08
N ALA A 121 7.19 -16.84 13.81
CA ALA A 121 6.08 -16.10 13.22
C ALA A 121 4.77 -16.64 13.80
N PHE A 122 3.92 -15.72 14.25
CA PHE A 122 2.54 -16.01 14.62
C PHE A 122 1.68 -15.79 13.37
N GLU A 123 1.42 -16.89 12.67
CA GLU A 123 0.74 -16.92 11.39
C GLU A 123 -0.76 -16.67 11.53
N ASP A 124 -1.40 -16.24 10.44
CA ASP A 124 -2.81 -15.78 10.46
C ASP A 124 -3.81 -16.85 10.93
N HIS A 125 -3.48 -18.14 10.78
CA HIS A 125 -4.35 -19.27 11.13
C HIS A 125 -4.06 -19.87 12.51
N GLN A 126 -2.93 -19.50 13.15
CA GLN A 126 -2.58 -20.01 14.47
C GLN A 126 -3.44 -19.33 15.53
N THR A 127 -3.86 -20.08 16.54
CA THR A 127 -4.68 -19.54 17.62
C THR A 127 -3.83 -19.04 18.80
N VAL A 128 -4.33 -18.07 19.54
CA VAL A 128 -3.68 -17.55 20.76
C VAL A 128 -3.47 -18.68 21.77
N GLY A 129 -4.40 -19.64 21.88
CA GLY A 129 -4.29 -20.78 22.79
C GLY A 129 -3.19 -21.77 22.43
N GLU A 130 -2.89 -21.95 21.14
CA GLU A 130 -1.77 -22.80 20.69
C GLU A 130 -0.41 -22.22 21.07
N VAL A 131 -0.30 -20.89 21.06
CA VAL A 131 0.97 -20.17 21.29
C VAL A 131 1.16 -19.76 22.76
N GLY A 132 0.06 -19.42 23.44
CA GLY A 132 0.04 -18.84 24.78
C GLY A 132 -0.47 -19.81 25.85
N LEU A 133 0.40 -20.71 26.33
CA LEU A 133 0.03 -21.67 27.38
C LEU A 133 -0.02 -21.07 28.81
N GLY A 134 0.31 -19.78 28.99
CA GLY A 134 0.61 -19.18 30.30
C GLY A 134 -0.36 -18.12 30.84
N GLY A 135 -1.52 -17.89 30.23
CA GLY A 135 -2.48 -16.86 30.65
C GLY A 135 -2.11 -15.41 30.27
N SER A 136 -0.87 -15.17 29.86
CA SER A 136 -0.42 -13.96 29.16
C SER A 136 0.41 -14.34 27.94
N LEU A 137 0.28 -13.61 26.84
CA LEU A 137 1.05 -13.81 25.61
C LEU A 137 1.73 -12.50 25.21
N GLU A 138 3.05 -12.53 25.02
CA GLU A 138 3.80 -11.38 24.49
C GLU A 138 4.07 -11.61 23.00
N LEU A 139 3.66 -10.64 22.16
CA LEU A 139 3.90 -10.65 20.72
C LEU A 139 4.73 -9.44 20.32
N GLN A 140 5.64 -9.61 19.36
CA GLN A 140 6.31 -8.49 18.69
C GLN A 140 5.61 -8.21 17.35
N ALA A 141 5.08 -7.00 17.19
CA ALA A 141 4.53 -6.53 15.94
C ALA A 141 5.63 -6.03 15.01
N VAL A 142 5.62 -6.56 13.78
CA VAL A 142 6.39 -6.03 12.65
C VAL A 142 5.47 -5.08 11.91
N LEU A 143 5.70 -3.78 12.07
CA LEU A 143 4.95 -2.77 11.33
C LEU A 143 5.54 -2.59 9.94
N GLY A 144 4.66 -2.62 8.94
CA GLY A 144 4.98 -2.18 7.59
C GLY A 144 4.29 -0.87 7.26
N ARG A 145 4.63 -0.34 6.08
CA ARG A 145 3.91 0.79 5.50
C ARG A 145 2.59 0.30 4.93
N ALA A 146 1.49 0.91 5.33
CA ALA A 146 0.22 0.66 4.65
C ALA A 146 0.35 1.08 3.18
N LYS A 147 -0.26 0.30 2.29
CA LYS A 147 -0.21 0.61 0.85
C LYS A 147 -1.17 1.78 0.60
N PRO A 148 -0.72 2.85 -0.09
CA PRO A 148 -1.62 3.92 -0.51
C PRO A 148 -2.81 3.35 -1.27
N ALA A 149 -4.02 3.79 -0.94
CA ALA A 149 -5.25 3.34 -1.58
C ALA A 149 -6.05 4.54 -2.08
N LEU A 150 -6.37 4.53 -3.38
CA LEU A 150 -7.20 5.56 -4.00
C LEU A 150 -8.68 5.25 -3.82
N HIS A 151 -9.42 6.25 -3.37
CA HIS A 151 -10.86 6.26 -3.24
C HIS A 151 -11.46 7.27 -4.21
N LEU A 152 -12.47 6.82 -4.96
CA LEU A 152 -13.14 7.57 -6.00
C LEU A 152 -14.63 7.70 -5.68
N VAL A 153 -15.26 8.75 -6.21
CA VAL A 153 -16.72 8.90 -6.15
C VAL A 153 -17.41 7.73 -6.86
N GLU A 154 -16.88 7.35 -8.02
CA GLU A 154 -17.26 6.17 -8.78
C GLU A 154 -16.08 5.21 -8.83
N PRO A 155 -16.03 4.17 -7.98
CA PRO A 155 -14.96 3.18 -8.03
C PRO A 155 -14.88 2.51 -9.39
N CYS A 156 -13.67 2.39 -9.92
CA CYS A 156 -13.38 1.80 -11.22
C CYS A 156 -11.98 1.16 -11.24
N SER A 157 -11.64 0.47 -12.33
CA SER A 157 -10.27 -0.01 -12.53
C SER A 157 -9.31 1.15 -12.82
N ALA A 158 -8.02 0.99 -12.50
CA ALA A 158 -7.02 2.00 -12.84
C ALA A 158 -6.95 2.28 -14.36
N LYS A 159 -7.22 1.26 -15.18
CA LYS A 159 -7.32 1.39 -16.65
C LYS A 159 -8.50 2.27 -17.06
N ASP A 160 -9.65 2.12 -16.41
CA ASP A 160 -10.85 2.91 -16.74
C ASP A 160 -10.72 4.35 -16.28
N LEU A 161 -10.13 4.59 -15.10
CA LEU A 161 -9.78 5.94 -14.65
C LEU A 161 -8.88 6.63 -15.68
N SER A 162 -7.81 5.96 -16.09
CA SER A 162 -6.90 6.45 -17.13
C SER A 162 -7.62 6.78 -18.44
N ARG A 163 -8.48 5.89 -18.94
CA ARG A 163 -9.29 6.12 -20.16
C ARG A 163 -10.23 7.34 -20.04
N ARG A 164 -10.89 7.50 -18.90
CA ARG A 164 -11.78 8.64 -18.62
C ARG A 164 -11.05 9.99 -18.74
N HIS A 165 -9.77 9.99 -18.40
CA HIS A 165 -8.87 11.13 -18.48
C HIS A 165 -8.00 11.13 -19.75
N GLY A 166 -8.50 10.60 -20.87
CA GLY A 166 -7.85 10.69 -22.17
C GLY A 166 -6.81 9.61 -22.47
N GLY A 167 -6.63 8.64 -21.57
CA GLY A 167 -5.68 7.53 -21.72
C GLY A 167 -4.25 7.95 -21.36
N TRP A 168 -3.83 7.60 -20.16
CA TRP A 168 -2.46 7.85 -19.68
C TRP A 168 -1.47 6.87 -20.35
N CYS A 169 -0.79 7.34 -21.40
CA CYS A 169 0.20 6.59 -22.17
C CYS A 169 1.33 7.50 -22.68
N TYR A 170 2.45 6.93 -23.12
CA TYR A 170 3.55 7.59 -23.85
C TYR A 170 3.29 7.39 -25.34
N GLY A 171 3.67 8.39 -26.14
CA GLY A 171 3.52 8.35 -27.60
C GLY A 171 2.20 8.96 -28.08
N ALA A 172 2.21 9.47 -29.31
CA ALA A 172 1.01 9.95 -29.97
C ALA A 172 0.10 8.77 -30.32
N PHE A 173 -1.21 8.97 -30.27
CA PHE A 173 -2.19 8.02 -30.82
C PHE A 173 -1.74 7.64 -32.23
N SER A 174 -1.34 6.39 -32.45
CA SER A 174 -1.24 5.90 -33.81
C SER A 174 -2.67 5.94 -34.37
N ASP A 175 -2.86 6.59 -35.51
CA ASP A 175 -4.15 6.64 -36.22
C ASP A 175 -4.61 5.25 -36.71
N ASP A 176 -3.90 4.18 -36.34
CA ASP A 176 -4.23 2.81 -36.65
C ASP A 176 -5.43 2.38 -35.78
N ASP A 177 -6.57 2.31 -36.44
CA ASP A 177 -7.91 1.92 -35.97
C ASP A 177 -8.01 0.44 -35.54
N GLY A 178 -6.87 -0.24 -35.42
CA GLY A 178 -6.78 -1.53 -34.75
C GLY A 178 -7.09 -1.36 -33.26
N GLU A 179 -8.00 -2.17 -32.73
CA GLU A 179 -8.27 -2.29 -31.29
C GLU A 179 -7.08 -2.90 -30.51
N GLU A 180 -5.84 -2.54 -30.86
CA GLU A 180 -4.69 -2.86 -30.05
C GLU A 180 -4.89 -2.24 -28.68
N GLU A 181 -4.81 -3.11 -27.69
CA GLU A 181 -5.07 -2.79 -26.31
C GLU A 181 -4.06 -1.75 -25.83
N PHE A 182 -4.42 -0.47 -25.92
CA PHE A 182 -3.57 0.65 -25.50
C PHE A 182 -2.95 0.35 -24.14
N ASP A 183 -1.63 0.15 -24.15
CA ASP A 183 -0.85 -0.16 -22.96
C ASP A 183 -0.71 1.14 -22.14
N CYS A 184 -1.69 1.37 -21.26
CA CYS A 184 -1.66 2.45 -20.29
C CYS A 184 -0.59 2.19 -19.22
N PHE A 185 -0.08 3.24 -18.58
CA PHE A 185 0.87 3.08 -17.46
C PHE A 185 0.27 2.44 -16.21
N CYS A 186 -1.04 2.18 -16.19
CA CYS A 186 -1.72 1.73 -15.00
C CYS A 186 -1.57 0.22 -14.79
N LEU A 187 -1.46 -0.20 -13.54
CA LEU A 187 -1.49 -1.60 -13.14
C LEU A 187 -2.91 -2.16 -13.36
N ARG A 188 -3.05 -3.06 -14.34
CA ARG A 188 -4.34 -3.62 -14.76
C ARG A 188 -5.13 -4.34 -13.65
N THR A 189 -4.44 -4.88 -12.66
CA THR A 189 -5.05 -5.67 -11.59
C THR A 189 -5.59 -4.82 -10.45
N VAL A 190 -5.40 -3.50 -10.49
CA VAL A 190 -5.82 -2.60 -9.41
C VAL A 190 -7.21 -2.04 -9.70
N THR A 191 -8.10 -2.24 -8.73
CA THR A 191 -9.42 -1.61 -8.66
C THR A 191 -9.42 -0.59 -7.52
N HIS A 192 -9.86 0.63 -7.81
CA HIS A 192 -9.94 1.69 -6.83
C HIS A 192 -11.18 1.53 -5.95
N LYS A 193 -11.09 2.04 -4.72
CA LYS A 193 -12.15 1.88 -3.72
C LYS A 193 -13.21 2.97 -3.88
N GLY A 194 -14.40 2.72 -3.33
CA GLY A 194 -15.44 3.73 -3.22
C GLY A 194 -15.12 4.76 -2.12
N MET A 195 -15.63 5.97 -2.30
CA MET A 195 -15.48 7.08 -1.35
C MET A 195 -16.13 6.79 0.02
N ASP A 196 -17.10 5.88 0.07
CA ASP A 196 -17.73 5.36 1.30
C ASP A 196 -16.74 4.63 2.22
N THR A 197 -15.63 4.14 1.66
CA THR A 197 -14.55 3.48 2.42
C THR A 197 -13.37 4.41 2.72
N ALA A 198 -13.44 5.68 2.30
CA ALA A 198 -12.39 6.66 2.58
C ALA A 198 -12.35 6.99 4.08
N PRO A 199 -11.19 7.43 4.62
CA PRO A 199 -11.09 7.82 6.03
C PRO A 199 -12.12 8.90 6.39
N PRO A 200 -12.85 8.76 7.53
CA PRO A 200 -13.89 9.69 7.93
C PRO A 200 -13.43 11.16 8.00
N ALA A 201 -12.16 11.39 8.34
CA ALA A 201 -11.54 12.72 8.39
C ALA A 201 -11.54 13.46 7.04
N THR A 202 -11.70 12.75 5.92
CA THR A 202 -11.73 13.33 4.57
C THR A 202 -13.14 13.66 4.07
N SER A 203 -14.18 13.15 4.75
CA SER A 203 -15.58 13.24 4.29
C SER A 203 -16.08 14.68 4.13
N GLU A 204 -15.78 15.54 5.09
CA GLU A 204 -16.14 16.97 5.06
C GLU A 204 -15.46 17.66 3.86
N VAL A 205 -14.17 17.43 3.66
CA VAL A 205 -13.40 18.01 2.56
C VAL A 205 -13.97 17.58 1.23
N VAL A 206 -14.23 16.28 1.05
CA VAL A 206 -14.78 15.72 -0.21
C VAL A 206 -16.16 16.29 -0.50
N ARG A 207 -17.03 16.42 0.51
CA ARG A 207 -18.36 17.00 0.34
C ARG A 207 -18.27 18.44 -0.17
N GLU A 208 -17.49 19.30 0.50
CA GLU A 208 -17.34 20.69 0.09
C GLU A 208 -16.64 20.84 -1.26
N LEU A 209 -15.63 20.02 -1.52
CA LEU A 209 -14.88 20.02 -2.76
C LEU A 209 -15.78 19.59 -3.92
N ARG A 210 -16.72 18.66 -3.71
CA ARG A 210 -17.72 18.25 -4.70
C ARG A 210 -18.68 19.38 -5.05
N GLU A 211 -19.20 20.08 -4.06
CA GLU A 211 -20.07 21.24 -4.27
C GLU A 211 -19.33 22.37 -5.00
N ALA A 212 -18.06 22.60 -4.65
CA ALA A 212 -17.23 23.61 -5.29
C ALA A 212 -16.87 23.25 -6.73
N LEU A 213 -16.46 22.00 -6.97
CA LEU A 213 -16.16 21.51 -8.32
C LEU A 213 -17.39 21.58 -9.20
N ALA A 214 -18.58 21.22 -8.71
CA ALA A 214 -19.81 21.34 -9.49
C ALA A 214 -20.07 22.78 -9.98
N ARG A 215 -19.73 23.80 -9.17
CA ARG A 215 -19.81 25.21 -9.60
C ARG A 215 -18.75 25.55 -10.64
N ASP A 216 -17.50 25.17 -10.40
CA ASP A 216 -16.39 25.39 -11.34
C ASP A 216 -16.68 24.77 -12.71
N LEU A 217 -17.35 23.61 -12.76
CA LEU A 217 -17.69 22.90 -14.00
C LEU A 217 -18.95 23.45 -14.71
N GLN A 218 -19.82 24.19 -14.04
CA GLN A 218 -20.95 24.86 -14.71
C GLN A 218 -20.45 25.96 -15.66
N ASP A 219 -19.38 26.64 -15.25
CA ASP A 219 -18.79 27.75 -16.00
C ASP A 219 -17.81 27.29 -17.09
N ASN A 220 -17.34 26.04 -17.02
CA ASN A 220 -16.28 25.51 -17.87
C ASN A 220 -16.71 24.26 -18.63
N LYS A 221 -16.50 24.22 -19.96
CA LYS A 221 -16.80 23.03 -20.79
C LYS A 221 -15.86 21.84 -20.56
N CYS A 222 -14.98 21.92 -19.56
CA CYS A 222 -13.95 20.93 -19.31
C CYS A 222 -14.54 19.79 -18.47
N ARG A 223 -14.53 18.55 -18.99
CA ARG A 223 -15.37 17.44 -18.47
C ARG A 223 -14.63 16.34 -17.71
N ARG A 224 -13.33 16.49 -17.41
CA ARG A 224 -12.49 15.36 -16.98
C ARG A 224 -11.79 15.60 -15.66
N TYR A 225 -12.56 16.01 -14.65
CA TYR A 225 -12.07 16.15 -13.28
C TYR A 225 -12.73 15.12 -12.37
N ASP A 226 -11.91 14.40 -11.61
CA ASP A 226 -12.38 13.47 -10.59
C ASP A 226 -11.83 13.89 -9.22
N ILE A 227 -12.68 13.87 -8.20
CA ILE A 227 -12.24 14.06 -6.81
C ILE A 227 -11.69 12.74 -6.31
N VAL A 228 -10.50 12.81 -5.72
CA VAL A 228 -9.79 11.63 -5.23
C VAL A 228 -9.37 11.80 -3.78
N VAL A 229 -9.32 10.67 -3.07
CA VAL A 229 -8.67 10.56 -1.77
C VAL A 229 -7.63 9.44 -1.84
N ILE A 230 -6.40 9.68 -1.43
CA ILE A 230 -5.38 8.63 -1.26
C ILE A 230 -5.16 8.45 0.24
N SER A 231 -5.76 7.40 0.80
CA SER A 231 -5.53 7.01 2.18
C SER A 231 -4.17 6.31 2.31
N ASN A 232 -3.61 6.31 3.52
CA ASN A 232 -2.31 5.71 3.81
C ASN A 232 -1.18 6.25 2.91
N ALA A 233 -1.20 7.56 2.62
CA ALA A 233 -0.26 8.18 1.71
C ALA A 233 1.20 8.03 2.18
N GLY A 234 1.42 8.08 3.49
CA GLY A 234 2.77 8.12 4.05
C GLY A 234 3.47 9.47 3.76
N PRO A 235 4.77 9.59 4.08
CA PRO A 235 5.48 10.87 4.01
C PRO A 235 5.97 11.25 2.61
N ASP A 236 6.01 10.31 1.66
CA ASP A 236 6.45 10.56 0.29
C ASP A 236 5.25 10.76 -0.63
N THR A 237 4.90 12.03 -0.88
CA THR A 237 3.77 12.41 -1.71
C THR A 237 3.87 11.86 -3.14
N LEU A 238 5.08 11.76 -3.71
CA LEU A 238 5.28 11.25 -5.06
C LEU A 238 4.94 9.76 -5.10
N GLU A 239 5.52 8.99 -4.17
CA GLU A 239 5.25 7.56 -4.05
C GLU A 239 3.76 7.31 -3.76
N ALA A 240 3.14 8.12 -2.90
CA ALA A 240 1.71 8.04 -2.58
C ALA A 240 0.83 8.23 -3.82
N CYS A 241 1.10 9.28 -4.62
CA CYS A 241 0.36 9.57 -5.84
C CYS A 241 0.54 8.46 -6.87
N CYS A 242 1.79 8.05 -7.14
CA CYS A 242 2.08 7.00 -8.09
C CYS A 242 1.42 5.66 -7.70
N ARG A 243 1.51 5.25 -6.44
CA ARG A 243 0.88 4.00 -5.96
C ARG A 243 -0.64 4.11 -5.90
N GLY A 244 -1.18 5.23 -5.43
CA GLY A 244 -2.63 5.46 -5.33
C GLY A 244 -3.29 5.40 -6.71
N LEU A 245 -2.74 6.14 -7.69
CA LEU A 245 -3.19 6.12 -9.08
C LEU A 245 -2.80 4.82 -9.82
N ALA A 246 -2.17 3.87 -9.13
CA ALA A 246 -1.71 2.58 -9.66
C ALA A 246 -0.82 2.72 -10.90
N ILE A 247 0.02 3.74 -10.94
CA ILE A 247 1.01 3.97 -12.00
C ILE A 247 2.14 2.95 -11.84
N SER A 248 2.42 2.21 -12.91
CA SER A 248 3.58 1.33 -13.04
C SER A 248 4.88 2.13 -12.87
N PRO A 249 5.85 1.63 -12.08
CA PRO A 249 7.18 2.24 -11.98
C PRO A 249 7.88 2.41 -13.33
N GLU A 250 7.56 1.53 -14.28
CA GLU A 250 8.23 1.39 -15.56
C GLU A 250 7.23 1.48 -16.72
N ASP A 251 7.61 2.19 -17.80
CA ASP A 251 7.00 2.00 -19.11
C ASP A 251 7.79 0.95 -19.86
N ARG A 252 7.16 -0.20 -20.03
CA ARG A 252 7.75 -1.34 -20.74
C ARG A 252 7.69 -1.20 -22.26
N ARG A 253 7.07 -0.14 -22.79
CA ARG A 253 7.15 0.20 -24.22
C ARG A 253 8.37 1.02 -24.55
N MET A 254 9.03 1.62 -23.56
CA MET A 254 10.21 2.43 -23.76
C MET A 254 11.44 1.66 -23.28
N SER A 255 12.57 1.80 -23.96
CA SER A 255 13.86 1.33 -23.48
C SER A 255 14.27 2.10 -22.21
N GLU A 256 15.33 1.65 -21.54
CA GLU A 256 15.87 2.39 -20.40
C GLU A 256 16.36 3.80 -20.80
N GLU A 257 16.76 3.98 -22.06
CA GLU A 257 17.16 5.23 -22.69
C GLU A 257 15.98 6.09 -23.18
N GLY A 258 14.75 5.59 -23.08
CA GLY A 258 13.56 6.31 -23.54
C GLY A 258 13.30 6.22 -25.05
N GLU A 259 13.77 5.17 -25.71
CA GLU A 259 13.40 4.87 -27.10
C GLU A 259 12.19 3.94 -27.15
N GLU A 260 11.25 4.15 -28.07
CA GLU A 260 10.09 3.26 -28.22
C GLU A 260 10.51 1.88 -28.75
N LEU A 261 10.08 0.83 -28.06
CA LEU A 261 10.39 -0.56 -28.35
C LEU A 261 9.30 -1.18 -29.21
N ARG A 262 9.71 -1.98 -30.20
CA ARG A 262 8.78 -2.79 -31.01
C ARG A 262 8.07 -3.88 -30.22
N HIS A 263 8.62 -4.27 -29.08
CA HIS A 263 8.09 -5.29 -28.19
C HIS A 263 8.19 -4.82 -26.75
N ARG A 264 7.21 -5.21 -25.94
CA ARG A 264 7.20 -4.91 -24.51
C ARG A 264 8.44 -5.48 -23.83
N ALA A 265 9.22 -4.63 -23.17
CA ALA A 265 10.34 -5.01 -22.32
C ALA A 265 9.87 -5.99 -21.23
N GLU A 266 10.79 -6.75 -20.63
CA GLU A 266 10.48 -7.60 -19.47
C GLU A 266 10.12 -6.76 -18.24
N GLU A 267 9.51 -7.37 -17.21
CA GLU A 267 9.29 -6.68 -15.93
C GLU A 267 10.64 -6.31 -15.29
N GLY A 268 10.76 -5.10 -14.76
CA GLY A 268 12.04 -4.56 -14.29
C GLY A 268 12.88 -3.91 -15.39
N LYS A 269 12.45 -3.97 -16.65
CA LYS A 269 13.12 -3.38 -17.80
C LYS A 269 12.18 -2.36 -18.45
N GLY A 270 12.66 -1.13 -18.60
CA GLY A 270 11.92 -0.06 -19.26
C GLY A 270 12.26 1.32 -18.69
N CYS A 271 11.65 2.35 -19.26
CA CYS A 271 11.84 3.72 -18.78
C CYS A 271 11.20 3.89 -17.39
N GLN A 272 11.98 4.35 -16.43
CA GLN A 272 11.54 4.56 -15.04
C GLN A 272 10.67 5.81 -14.93
N ILE A 273 9.37 5.67 -15.21
CA ILE A 273 8.46 6.82 -15.35
C ILE A 273 8.35 7.62 -14.06
N TRP A 274 8.48 6.98 -12.89
CA TRP A 274 8.43 7.69 -11.61
C TRP A 274 9.56 8.73 -11.47
N LYS A 275 10.70 8.55 -12.15
CA LYS A 275 11.77 9.56 -12.17
C LYS A 275 11.39 10.81 -12.98
N GLU A 276 10.49 10.64 -13.94
CA GLU A 276 9.95 11.71 -14.78
C GLU A 276 8.71 12.37 -14.13
N THR A 277 8.17 11.81 -13.05
CA THR A 277 7.09 12.44 -12.28
C THR A 277 7.63 13.47 -11.29
N LYS A 278 6.92 14.60 -11.16
CA LYS A 278 7.29 15.68 -10.24
C LYS A 278 6.14 16.05 -9.33
N VAL A 279 6.48 16.27 -8.07
CA VAL A 279 5.63 16.94 -7.08
C VAL A 279 6.23 18.31 -6.82
N SER A 280 5.48 19.36 -7.14
CA SER A 280 5.82 20.74 -6.81
C SER A 280 4.87 21.24 -5.73
N ARG A 281 5.40 21.82 -4.65
CA ARG A 281 4.57 22.59 -3.71
C ARG A 281 3.96 23.77 -4.45
N VAL A 282 2.70 24.06 -4.17
CA VAL A 282 1.99 25.17 -4.82
C VAL A 282 1.21 25.95 -3.77
N ASP A 283 1.08 27.25 -3.97
CA ASP A 283 0.11 28.05 -3.24
C ASP A 283 -1.23 28.01 -3.97
N VAL A 284 -2.22 27.30 -3.43
CA VAL A 284 -3.56 27.21 -4.02
C VAL A 284 -4.35 28.53 -3.93
N SER A 285 -3.91 29.47 -3.09
CA SER A 285 -4.48 30.82 -2.99
C SER A 285 -3.89 31.77 -4.03
N GLY A 286 -2.68 31.49 -4.53
CA GLY A 286 -1.97 32.28 -5.54
C GLY A 286 -2.33 31.84 -6.96
N SER A 287 -2.44 32.81 -7.89
CA SER A 287 -2.88 32.51 -9.26
C SER A 287 -1.77 31.95 -10.17
N LYS A 288 -0.53 32.42 -10.06
CA LYS A 288 0.46 32.30 -11.16
C LYS A 288 1.02 30.89 -11.41
N GLU A 289 1.14 30.05 -10.39
CA GLU A 289 1.79 28.72 -10.53
C GLU A 289 0.82 27.61 -10.99
N ILE A 290 -0.47 27.90 -10.94
CA ILE A 290 -1.56 26.95 -11.20
C ILE A 290 -2.57 27.49 -12.20
N ASN A 291 -2.13 28.29 -13.18
CA ASN A 291 -3.00 28.84 -14.24
C ASN A 291 -3.87 27.76 -14.92
N TRP A 292 -3.41 26.51 -14.99
CA TRP A 292 -4.16 25.37 -15.53
C TRP A 292 -5.37 24.94 -14.69
N PHE A 293 -5.30 25.24 -13.39
CA PHE A 293 -6.39 25.09 -12.45
C PHE A 293 -7.08 26.43 -12.17
N GLU A 294 -6.84 27.45 -13.01
CA GLU A 294 -7.60 28.69 -12.96
C GLU A 294 -9.12 28.46 -13.01
N PRO A 295 -9.64 27.54 -13.88
CA PRO A 295 -11.05 27.16 -13.88
C PRO A 295 -11.58 26.64 -12.54
N LEU A 296 -10.72 26.13 -11.67
CA LEU A 296 -11.09 25.52 -10.40
C LEU A 296 -11.04 26.51 -9.22
N ALA A 297 -11.51 27.74 -9.43
CA ALA A 297 -11.38 28.80 -8.42
C ALA A 297 -12.11 28.47 -7.11
N ALA A 298 -13.34 27.96 -7.17
CA ALA A 298 -14.09 27.58 -5.97
C ALA A 298 -13.44 26.37 -5.27
N SER A 299 -13.01 25.37 -6.03
CA SER A 299 -12.35 24.17 -5.50
C SER A 299 -11.03 24.50 -4.82
N ARG A 300 -10.21 25.37 -5.41
CA ARG A 300 -8.95 25.85 -4.82
C ARG A 300 -9.18 26.57 -3.49
N LYS A 301 -10.25 27.37 -3.38
CA LYS A 301 -10.63 28.02 -2.12
C LYS A 301 -10.95 27.01 -1.03
N VAL A 302 -11.64 25.90 -1.36
CA VAL A 302 -11.90 24.82 -0.42
C VAL A 302 -10.60 24.13 0.01
N MET A 303 -9.74 23.78 -0.95
CA MET A 303 -8.43 23.17 -0.67
C MET A 303 -7.57 24.05 0.24
N GLY A 304 -7.47 25.35 -0.05
CA GLY A 304 -6.68 26.30 0.74
C GLY A 304 -7.16 26.46 2.18
N ARG A 305 -8.46 26.24 2.42
CA ARG A 305 -9.06 26.34 3.76
C ARG A 305 -8.95 25.04 4.56
N LEU A 306 -9.16 23.89 3.90
CA LEU A 306 -9.36 22.61 4.59
C LEU A 306 -8.16 21.66 4.54
N LEU A 307 -7.21 21.92 3.64
CA LEU A 307 -6.02 21.09 3.46
C LEU A 307 -4.75 21.88 3.78
N THR A 308 -3.69 21.15 4.09
CA THR A 308 -2.34 21.66 4.27
C THR A 308 -1.39 21.10 3.21
N GLU A 309 -0.16 21.60 3.16
CA GLU A 309 0.90 21.07 2.27
C GLU A 309 0.45 20.88 0.81
N HIS A 310 -0.14 21.93 0.23
CA HIS A 310 -0.68 21.83 -1.12
C HIS A 310 0.41 21.56 -2.15
N PHE A 311 0.08 20.70 -3.11
CA PHE A 311 1.02 20.26 -4.12
C PHE A 311 0.33 20.01 -5.45
N ARG A 312 1.15 20.03 -6.50
CA ARG A 312 0.81 19.58 -7.85
C ARG A 312 1.69 18.40 -8.21
N PHE A 313 1.06 17.25 -8.41
CA PHE A 313 1.68 16.08 -9.00
C PHE A 313 1.41 16.09 -10.51
N HIS A 314 2.47 15.92 -11.31
CA HIS A 314 2.36 15.86 -12.77
C HIS A 314 3.53 15.08 -13.37
N PHE A 315 3.33 14.55 -14.58
CA PHE A 315 4.39 13.92 -15.36
C PHE A 315 5.13 14.99 -16.17
N CYS A 316 6.44 15.08 -16.00
CA CYS A 316 7.31 15.96 -16.79
C CYS A 316 7.82 15.22 -18.02
N SER A 317 6.94 14.84 -18.94
CA SER A 317 7.36 14.36 -20.25
C SER A 317 7.20 15.44 -21.32
N TYR A 318 8.05 15.38 -22.34
CA TYR A 318 8.01 16.30 -23.49
C TYR A 318 6.98 15.87 -24.56
N ASP A 319 6.33 14.72 -24.41
CA ASP A 319 5.30 14.26 -25.35
C ASP A 319 3.97 14.96 -25.08
N ARG A 320 3.08 15.01 -26.10
CA ARG A 320 1.76 15.66 -26.00
C ARG A 320 0.64 14.79 -25.42
N ALA A 321 0.98 13.58 -24.98
CA ALA A 321 -0.01 12.61 -24.55
C ALA A 321 -0.68 13.06 -23.23
N PRO A 322 -1.96 12.74 -23.01
CA PRO A 322 -2.63 12.97 -21.73
C PRO A 322 -1.90 12.26 -20.59
N LYS A 323 -1.66 12.98 -19.49
CA LYS A 323 -1.00 12.45 -18.28
C LYS A 323 -1.81 12.83 -17.05
N PRO A 324 -1.81 11.99 -16.01
CA PRO A 324 -2.47 12.36 -14.78
C PRO A 324 -1.79 13.57 -14.16
N THR A 325 -2.57 14.62 -13.95
CA THR A 325 -2.20 15.77 -13.14
C THR A 325 -3.13 15.81 -11.95
N LEU A 326 -2.56 15.86 -10.75
CA LEU A 326 -3.32 15.93 -9.50
C LEU A 326 -2.94 17.22 -8.78
N LEU A 327 -3.96 18.06 -8.52
CA LEU A 327 -3.86 19.16 -7.58
C LEU A 327 -4.50 18.73 -6.27
N GLY A 328 -3.77 18.82 -5.17
CA GLY A 328 -4.30 18.40 -3.88
C GLY A 328 -3.54 18.96 -2.69
N GLY A 329 -3.88 18.44 -1.53
CA GLY A 329 -3.22 18.71 -0.26
C GLY A 329 -3.44 17.57 0.72
N VAL A 330 -2.89 17.74 1.91
CA VAL A 330 -2.92 16.76 2.99
C VAL A 330 -4.03 17.13 3.98
N ALA A 331 -4.89 16.16 4.29
CA ALA A 331 -5.94 16.26 5.31
C ALA A 331 -5.37 16.02 6.72
N LYS A 332 -6.19 16.27 7.75
CA LYS A 332 -5.78 16.17 9.17
C LYS A 332 -5.26 14.80 9.58
N ASP A 333 -5.70 13.74 8.92
CA ASP A 333 -5.30 12.35 9.17
C ASP A 333 -4.08 11.92 8.33
N GLY A 334 -3.49 12.83 7.55
CA GLY A 334 -2.39 12.53 6.64
C GLY A 334 -2.81 11.94 5.29
N SER A 335 -4.12 11.78 5.03
CA SER A 335 -4.62 11.39 3.71
C SER A 335 -4.42 12.51 2.70
N ILE A 336 -4.15 12.16 1.45
CA ILE A 336 -4.15 13.14 0.35
C ILE A 336 -5.58 13.29 -0.16
N VAL A 337 -6.03 14.53 -0.35
CA VAL A 337 -7.31 14.85 -1.01
C VAL A 337 -7.04 15.81 -2.16
N GLY A 338 -7.63 15.57 -3.32
CA GLY A 338 -7.36 16.40 -4.49
C GLY A 338 -8.32 16.18 -5.65
N ILE A 339 -7.99 16.81 -6.77
CA ILE A 339 -8.68 16.69 -8.04
C ILE A 339 -7.67 16.21 -9.09
N VAL A 340 -7.97 15.08 -9.72
CA VAL A 340 -7.19 14.52 -10.82
C VAL A 340 -7.81 14.93 -12.17
N THR A 341 -6.96 15.21 -13.14
CA THR A 341 -7.32 15.44 -14.55
C THR A 341 -6.28 14.79 -15.47
N GLY A 342 -6.66 14.56 -16.72
CA GLY A 342 -5.75 14.15 -17.78
C GLY A 342 -5.39 15.26 -18.77
N ASP A 343 -5.98 16.45 -18.60
CA ASP A 343 -5.74 17.55 -19.50
C ASP A 343 -4.33 18.09 -19.29
N THR A 344 -3.48 17.82 -20.27
CA THR A 344 -2.09 18.24 -20.27
C THR A 344 -1.95 19.64 -20.88
N PRO A 345 -1.15 20.50 -20.25
CA PRO A 345 -0.92 21.85 -20.72
C PRO A 345 -0.03 21.90 -21.97
N TYR A 346 -0.59 22.20 -23.15
CA TYR A 346 0.20 22.54 -24.35
C TYR A 346 -0.21 23.85 -24.97
#